data_AF-A0A9X2ITC9-F1
#
_entry.id   AF-A0A9X2ITC9-F1
#
_cell.length_a   1.000
_cell.length_b   1.000
_cell.length_c   1.000
_cell.angle_alpha   90.00
_cell.angle_beta   90.00
_cell.angle_gamma   90.00
#
_symmetry.space_group_name_H-M   'P 1'
#
loop_
_entity.id
_entity.type
_entity.pdbx_description
1 polymer ?
#
loop_
_entity_poly.entity_id
_entity_poly.type
_entity_poly.pdbx_seq_one_letter_code
_entity_poly.pdbx_strand_id
1 'polypeptide(L)'
;MTPHDHPLLAPGLLLSLPLVVAAALAVGARRAESRRGRPWPVRRLLLLLSGLGVAIASLTGPVAQWAHADPRGAMLSHLALGLLAPLLIITSAPVTLALRALDVTAARRLSRVLRSRPARVLAHPIPAVLLSTGSLWLVHATGLLEAAHADPLLHALLGVHFLASGCLLAAALVGVDPAPHRASFGLRFGVVLGSIAAHALLGTTLYAEAASDVERQAAQLLYYGGDLLELALVTVLLAQQYAATAPGRTRNPLRRRPAHP
;
A
#
# COMPACT_ATOMS: atom_id res chain seq x y z
N MET A 1 29.31 17.40 25.29
CA MET A 1 28.81 18.30 24.22
C MET A 1 27.84 17.48 23.39
N THR A 2 26.56 17.54 23.73
CA THR A 2 25.48 16.82 23.04
C THR A 2 25.26 17.49 21.67
N PRO A 3 25.41 16.77 20.54
CA PRO A 3 24.96 17.33 19.28
C PRO A 3 23.46 17.57 19.42
N HIS A 4 23.03 18.78 19.08
CA HIS A 4 21.63 19.11 18.99
C HIS A 4 21.02 18.27 17.87
N ASP A 5 20.45 17.12 18.22
CA ASP A 5 19.51 16.40 17.37
C ASP A 5 18.31 17.33 17.20
N HIS A 6 18.36 18.18 16.18
CA HIS A 6 17.22 19.00 15.81
C HIS A 6 16.10 18.02 15.42
N PRO A 7 15.01 17.90 16.22
CA PRO A 7 13.93 16.95 15.92
C PRO A 7 13.26 17.24 14.56
N LEU A 8 13.47 18.45 14.03
CA LEU A 8 13.02 18.91 12.72
C LEU A 8 13.80 18.31 11.54
N LEU A 9 14.98 17.72 11.78
CA LEU A 9 15.83 17.09 10.75
C LEU A 9 15.85 15.56 10.86
N ALA A 10 14.98 14.96 11.69
CA ALA A 10 14.82 13.52 11.72
C ALA A 10 14.42 13.05 10.30
N PRO A 11 15.18 12.14 9.65
CA PRO A 11 14.92 11.71 8.28
C PRO A 11 13.48 11.24 8.06
N GLY A 12 12.91 10.52 9.05
CA GLY A 12 11.52 10.09 9.02
C GLY A 12 10.51 11.24 8.92
N LEU A 13 10.74 12.37 9.60
CA LEU A 13 9.84 13.52 9.57
C LEU A 13 9.81 14.16 8.17
N LEU A 14 10.99 14.36 7.58
CA LEU A 14 11.12 14.89 6.22
C LEU A 14 10.46 13.95 5.20
N LEU A 15 10.65 12.64 5.35
CA LEU A 15 10.06 11.62 4.49
C LEU A 15 8.54 11.46 4.69
N SER A 16 7.99 11.88 5.84
CA SER A 16 6.54 11.89 6.11
C SER A 16 5.81 13.10 5.53
N LEU A 17 6.53 14.19 5.19
CA LEU A 17 5.94 15.43 4.68
C LEU A 17 5.07 15.21 3.41
N PRO A 18 5.49 14.42 2.41
CA PRO A 18 4.64 14.12 1.25
C PRO A 18 3.33 13.43 1.62
N LEU A 19 3.31 12.60 2.66
CA LEU A 19 2.11 11.92 3.14
C LEU A 19 1.12 12.91 3.79
N VAL A 20 1.63 13.86 4.57
CA VAL A 20 0.84 14.95 5.15
C VAL A 20 0.24 15.83 4.06
N VAL A 21 1.06 16.21 3.05
CA VAL A 21 0.59 16.97 1.89
C VAL A 21 -0.49 16.18 1.14
N ALA A 22 -0.30 14.88 0.91
CA ALA A 22 -1.30 14.03 0.27
C ALA A 22 -2.62 13.98 1.06
N ALA A 23 -2.56 13.90 2.40
CA ALA A 23 -3.74 13.95 3.26
C ALA A 23 -4.48 15.30 3.13
N ALA A 24 -3.75 16.42 3.20
CA ALA A 24 -4.32 17.76 3.05
C ALA A 24 -4.99 17.93 1.67
N LEU A 25 -4.32 17.49 0.60
CA LEU A 25 -4.85 17.53 -0.77
C LEU A 25 -6.09 16.66 -0.91
N ALA A 26 -6.13 15.46 -0.32
CA ALA A 26 -7.30 14.58 -0.37
C ALA A 26 -8.53 15.19 0.32
N VAL A 27 -8.33 15.82 1.48
CA VAL A 27 -9.40 16.53 2.18
C VAL A 27 -9.86 17.74 1.37
N GLY A 28 -8.93 18.52 0.80
CA GLY A 28 -9.23 19.64 -0.10
C GLY A 28 -10.03 19.22 -1.33
N ALA A 29 -9.60 18.16 -2.00
CA ALA A 29 -10.27 17.55 -3.15
C ALA A 29 -11.70 17.12 -2.81
N ARG A 30 -11.91 16.44 -1.68
CA ARG A 30 -13.26 16.07 -1.23
C ARG A 30 -14.14 17.30 -1.02
N ARG A 31 -13.62 18.33 -0.35
CA ARG A 31 -14.36 19.57 -0.08
C ARG A 31 -14.73 20.28 -1.38
N ALA A 32 -13.81 20.37 -2.33
CA ALA A 32 -14.06 20.96 -3.65
C ALA A 32 -15.15 20.20 -4.42
N GLU A 33 -15.09 18.87 -4.46
CA GLU A 33 -16.10 18.04 -5.12
C GLU A 33 -17.48 18.16 -4.45
N SER A 34 -17.52 18.26 -3.12
CA SER A 34 -18.78 18.51 -2.39
C SER A 34 -19.40 19.86 -2.75
N ARG A 35 -18.59 20.91 -2.92
CA ARG A 35 -19.07 22.23 -3.35
C ARG A 35 -19.60 22.23 -4.79
N ARG A 36 -19.10 21.32 -5.63
CA ARG A 36 -19.57 21.11 -7.02
C ARG A 36 -20.81 20.22 -7.12
N GLY A 37 -21.43 19.82 -5.98
CA GLY A 37 -22.58 18.93 -5.96
C GLY A 37 -22.26 17.47 -6.33
N ARG A 38 -20.99 17.08 -6.32
CA ARG A 38 -20.53 15.73 -6.68
C ARG A 38 -19.87 15.05 -5.47
N PRO A 39 -20.62 14.72 -4.40
CA PRO A 39 -20.03 14.24 -3.15
C PRO A 39 -19.17 12.98 -3.36
N TRP A 40 -17.98 12.97 -2.76
CA TRP A 40 -17.11 11.80 -2.69
C TRP A 40 -17.42 10.99 -1.43
N PRO A 41 -17.47 9.64 -1.49
CA PRO A 41 -17.83 8.82 -0.35
C PRO A 41 -16.91 9.05 0.87
N VAL A 42 -17.48 9.38 2.02
CA VAL A 42 -16.73 9.67 3.26
C VAL A 42 -15.88 8.46 3.67
N ARG A 43 -16.41 7.24 3.53
CA ARG A 43 -15.68 5.99 3.78
C ARG A 43 -14.35 5.92 3.02
N ARG A 44 -14.32 6.36 1.76
CA ARG A 44 -13.08 6.36 0.94
C ARG A 44 -12.07 7.36 1.48
N LEU A 45 -12.50 8.55 1.91
CA LEU A 45 -11.59 9.49 2.55
C LEU A 45 -11.06 8.95 3.88
N LEU A 46 -11.91 8.35 4.71
CA LEU A 46 -11.48 7.76 5.98
C LEU A 46 -10.43 6.67 5.76
N LEU A 47 -10.65 5.75 4.82
CA LEU A 47 -9.66 4.74 4.45
C LEU A 47 -8.32 5.35 4.03
N LEU A 48 -8.36 6.39 3.18
CA LEU A 48 -7.14 7.08 2.74
C LEU A 48 -6.40 7.72 3.91
N LEU A 49 -7.11 8.47 4.77
CA LEU A 49 -6.51 9.15 5.91
C LEU A 49 -5.97 8.15 6.96
N SER A 50 -6.69 7.05 7.20
CA SER A 50 -6.21 5.98 8.08
C SER A 50 -4.95 5.32 7.53
N GLY A 51 -4.90 5.02 6.23
CA GLY A 51 -3.70 4.44 5.61
C GLY A 51 -2.48 5.38 5.66
N LEU A 52 -2.69 6.66 5.35
CA LEU A 52 -1.65 7.68 5.49
C LEU A 52 -1.22 7.88 6.94
N GLY A 53 -2.15 7.84 7.89
CA GLY A 53 -1.87 7.93 9.32
C GLY A 53 -1.02 6.77 9.83
N VAL A 54 -1.34 5.53 9.43
CA VAL A 54 -0.53 4.34 9.73
C VAL A 54 0.88 4.48 9.16
N ALA A 55 1.00 4.95 7.92
CA ALA A 55 2.31 5.15 7.28
C ALA A 55 3.16 6.21 8.02
N ILE A 56 2.56 7.36 8.35
CA ILE A 56 3.26 8.42 9.10
C ILE A 56 3.66 7.93 10.49
N ALA A 57 2.76 7.25 11.20
CA ALA A 57 3.04 6.71 12.52
C ALA A 57 4.16 5.68 12.50
N SER A 58 4.27 4.86 11.45
CA SER A 58 5.32 3.84 11.34
C SER A 58 6.68 4.43 10.93
N LEU A 59 6.70 5.55 10.20
CA LEU A 59 7.92 6.24 9.76
C LEU A 59 8.45 7.26 10.79
N THR A 60 7.62 7.67 11.75
CA THR A 60 7.95 8.74 12.71
C THR A 60 7.44 8.48 14.11
N GLY A 61 8.07 9.09 15.10
CA GLY A 61 7.58 9.06 16.48
C GLY A 61 7.81 7.71 17.18
N PRO A 62 6.96 7.36 18.17
CA PRO A 62 7.23 6.24 19.07
C PRO A 62 7.27 4.86 18.40
N VAL A 63 6.46 4.64 17.35
CA VAL A 63 6.42 3.35 16.66
C VAL A 63 7.71 3.13 15.86
N ALA A 64 8.23 4.17 15.20
CA ALA A 64 9.53 4.12 14.52
C ALA A 64 10.67 3.86 15.51
N GLN A 65 10.66 4.50 16.68
CA GLN A 65 11.65 4.27 17.73
C GLN A 65 11.59 2.84 18.28
N TRP A 66 10.37 2.32 18.49
CA TRP A 66 10.19 0.93 18.92
C TRP A 66 10.66 -0.06 17.84
N ALA A 67 10.38 0.23 16.56
CA ALA A 67 10.82 -0.59 15.45
C ALA A 67 12.33 -0.63 15.27
N HIS A 68 13.03 0.41 15.72
CA HIS A 68 14.48 0.45 15.72
C HIS A 68 15.11 -0.29 16.91
N ALA A 69 14.40 -0.34 18.04
CA ALA A 69 14.93 -0.90 19.29
C ALA A 69 14.50 -2.36 19.56
N ASP A 70 13.41 -2.83 18.96
CA ASP A 70 12.80 -4.13 19.25
C ASP A 70 12.42 -4.87 17.95
N PRO A 71 12.84 -6.14 17.77
CA PRO A 71 12.47 -6.95 16.62
C PRO A 71 10.96 -7.04 16.37
N ARG A 72 10.15 -7.04 17.43
CA ARG A 72 8.68 -7.07 17.33
C ARG A 72 8.14 -5.78 16.73
N GLY A 73 8.71 -4.65 17.14
CA GLY A 73 8.40 -3.35 16.55
C GLY A 73 8.79 -3.31 15.07
N ALA A 74 9.94 -3.89 14.70
CA ALA A 74 10.39 -3.95 13.32
C ALA A 74 9.40 -4.72 12.44
N MET A 75 8.93 -5.89 12.91
CA MET A 75 7.92 -6.68 12.19
C MET A 75 6.58 -5.98 12.09
N LEU A 76 6.14 -5.32 13.17
CA LEU A 76 4.89 -4.58 13.16
C LEU A 76 4.93 -3.39 12.19
N SER A 77 6.02 -2.62 12.20
CA SER A 77 6.23 -1.53 11.24
C SER A 77 6.34 -2.03 9.81
N HIS A 78 6.99 -3.18 9.58
CA HIS A 78 7.04 -3.81 8.27
C HIS A 78 5.64 -4.17 7.76
N LEU A 79 4.81 -4.85 8.57
CA LEU A 79 3.44 -5.20 8.19
C LEU A 79 2.56 -3.96 7.99
N ALA A 80 2.74 -2.95 8.85
CA ALA A 80 2.02 -1.70 8.78
C ALA A 80 2.30 -0.94 7.47
N LEU A 81 3.58 -0.83 7.08
CA LEU A 81 4.00 -0.14 5.86
C LEU A 81 3.86 -0.99 4.60
N GLY A 82 4.15 -2.28 4.67
CA GLY A 82 4.17 -3.19 3.52
C GLY A 82 2.80 -3.68 3.09
N LEU A 83 1.84 -3.80 4.01
CA LEU A 83 0.53 -4.41 3.72
C LEU A 83 -0.64 -3.54 4.18
N LEU A 84 -0.69 -3.14 5.46
CA LEU A 84 -1.87 -2.47 6.03
C LEU A 84 -2.12 -1.07 5.41
N ALA A 85 -1.14 -0.17 5.49
CA ALA A 85 -1.26 1.17 4.92
C ALA A 85 -1.53 1.13 3.41
N PRO A 86 -0.78 0.36 2.59
CA PRO A 86 -1.07 0.17 1.18
C PRO A 86 -2.49 -0.31 0.88
N LEU A 87 -2.98 -1.32 1.60
CA LEU A 87 -4.33 -1.84 1.40
C LEU A 87 -5.38 -0.75 1.61
N LEU A 88 -5.26 0.04 2.70
CA LEU A 88 -6.16 1.14 3.02
C LEU A 88 -6.08 2.27 1.97
N ILE A 89 -4.86 2.67 1.59
CA ILE A 89 -4.62 3.71 0.60
C ILE A 89 -5.21 3.30 -0.75
N ILE A 90 -4.90 2.12 -1.26
CA ILE A 90 -5.31 1.69 -2.60
C ILE A 90 -6.82 1.43 -2.69
N THR A 91 -7.44 0.89 -1.64
CA THR A 91 -8.89 0.64 -1.63
C THR A 91 -9.72 1.93 -1.56
N SER A 92 -9.12 3.06 -1.14
CA SER A 92 -9.76 4.38 -1.15
C SER A 92 -10.04 4.94 -2.56
N ALA A 93 -9.40 4.40 -3.62
CA ALA A 93 -9.38 4.95 -4.98
C ALA A 93 -8.78 6.38 -5.07
N PRO A 94 -7.52 6.58 -4.61
CA PRO A 94 -6.88 7.88 -4.54
C PRO A 94 -6.67 8.50 -5.93
N VAL A 95 -6.38 7.69 -6.95
CA VAL A 95 -6.17 8.19 -8.32
C VAL A 95 -7.48 8.73 -8.89
N THR A 96 -8.61 8.07 -8.62
CA THR A 96 -9.93 8.55 -9.02
C THR A 96 -10.27 9.88 -8.35
N LEU A 97 -9.96 10.03 -7.06
CA LEU A 97 -10.15 11.31 -6.36
C LEU A 97 -9.29 12.42 -7.01
N ALA A 98 -8.02 12.13 -7.31
CA ALA A 98 -7.13 13.06 -7.99
C ALA A 98 -7.65 13.46 -9.37
N LEU A 99 -8.04 12.49 -10.21
CA LEU A 99 -8.57 12.74 -11.55
C LEU A 99 -9.86 13.56 -11.55
N ARG A 100 -10.69 13.44 -10.51
CA ARG A 100 -11.92 14.24 -10.35
C ARG A 100 -11.63 15.67 -9.89
N ALA A 101 -10.63 15.85 -9.03
CA ALA A 101 -10.28 17.15 -8.47
C ALA A 101 -9.46 18.02 -9.43
N LEU A 102 -8.62 17.40 -10.27
CA LEU A 102 -7.79 18.08 -11.26
C LEU A 102 -8.59 18.70 -12.41
N ASP A 103 -8.03 19.71 -13.04
CA ASP A 103 -8.54 20.25 -14.30
C ASP A 103 -8.32 19.25 -15.46
N VAL A 104 -8.97 19.50 -16.60
CA VAL A 104 -8.91 18.59 -17.76
C VAL A 104 -7.48 18.41 -18.28
N THR A 105 -6.63 19.43 -18.16
CA THR A 105 -5.24 19.35 -18.64
C THR A 105 -4.38 18.51 -17.71
N ALA A 106 -4.40 18.74 -16.40
CA ALA A 106 -3.65 17.93 -15.45
C ALA A 106 -4.18 16.50 -15.37
N ALA A 107 -5.50 16.28 -15.44
CA ALA A 107 -6.09 14.94 -15.47
C ALA A 107 -5.63 14.13 -16.70
N ARG A 108 -5.53 14.78 -17.88
CA ARG A 108 -4.96 14.15 -19.08
C ARG A 108 -3.48 13.81 -18.93
N ARG A 109 -2.68 14.69 -18.29
CA ARG A 109 -1.25 14.43 -18.00
C ARG A 109 -1.09 13.23 -17.07
N LEU A 110 -1.83 13.20 -15.95
CA LEU A 110 -1.83 12.08 -15.01
C LEU A 110 -2.23 10.77 -15.72
N SER A 111 -3.30 10.80 -16.51
CA SER A 111 -3.74 9.63 -17.29
C SER A 111 -2.71 9.18 -18.33
N ARG A 112 -1.86 10.07 -18.85
CA ARG A 112 -0.76 9.72 -19.76
C ARG A 112 0.37 9.04 -19.00
N VAL A 113 0.74 9.56 -17.82
CA VAL A 113 1.75 8.95 -16.94
C VAL A 113 1.33 7.53 -16.54
N LEU A 114 0.07 7.33 -16.14
CA LEU A 114 -0.47 6.02 -15.76
C LEU A 114 -0.48 5.01 -16.92
N ARG A 115 -0.51 5.49 -18.17
CA ARG A 115 -0.46 4.64 -19.38
C ARG A 115 0.97 4.38 -19.88
N SER A 116 1.97 5.02 -19.30
CA SER A 116 3.36 4.90 -19.73
C SER A 116 3.91 3.48 -19.56
N ARG A 117 5.00 3.17 -20.28
CA ARG A 117 5.73 1.90 -20.15
C ARG A 117 6.25 1.62 -18.73
N PRO A 118 6.88 2.58 -18.02
CA PRO A 118 7.29 2.33 -16.64
C PRO A 118 6.10 2.04 -15.71
N ALA A 119 4.98 2.75 -15.87
CA ALA A 119 3.76 2.47 -15.12
C ALA A 119 3.21 1.06 -15.42
N ARG A 120 3.33 0.57 -16.66
CA ARG A 120 2.95 -0.81 -17.03
C ARG A 120 3.78 -1.84 -16.29
N VAL A 121 5.09 -1.64 -16.20
CA VAL A 121 5.99 -2.56 -15.49
C VAL A 121 5.68 -2.54 -14.00
N LEU A 122 5.59 -1.36 -13.39
CA LEU A 122 5.34 -1.22 -11.95
C LEU A 122 3.94 -1.68 -11.52
N ALA A 123 2.94 -1.57 -12.40
CA ALA A 123 1.58 -2.07 -12.13
C ALA A 123 1.43 -3.58 -12.38
N HIS A 124 2.46 -4.27 -12.87
CA HIS A 124 2.40 -5.70 -13.10
C HIS A 124 2.58 -6.47 -11.78
N PRO A 125 1.77 -7.51 -11.47
CA PRO A 125 1.85 -8.21 -10.19
C PRO A 125 3.21 -8.84 -9.87
N ILE A 126 3.91 -9.38 -10.88
CA ILE A 126 5.20 -10.05 -10.70
C ILE A 126 6.29 -9.10 -10.15
N PRO A 127 6.67 -8.00 -10.82
CA PRO A 127 7.65 -7.08 -10.27
C PRO A 127 7.18 -6.45 -8.96
N ALA A 128 5.86 -6.25 -8.77
CA ALA A 128 5.33 -5.72 -7.52
C ALA A 128 5.57 -6.67 -6.33
N VAL A 129 5.36 -7.98 -6.48
CA VAL A 129 5.64 -8.96 -5.41
C VAL A 129 7.14 -9.14 -5.19
N LEU A 130 7.95 -9.07 -6.24
CA LEU A 130 9.42 -9.12 -6.11
C LEU A 130 9.96 -7.92 -5.34
N LEU A 131 9.44 -6.71 -5.63
CA LEU A 131 9.83 -5.50 -4.90
C LEU A 131 9.33 -5.49 -3.46
N SER A 132 8.16 -6.07 -3.19
CA SER A 132 7.57 -6.11 -1.85
C SER A 132 8.17 -7.27 -1.04
N THR A 133 7.72 -8.49 -1.29
CA THR A 133 8.13 -9.69 -0.55
C THR A 133 9.59 -10.07 -0.80
N GLY A 134 10.08 -9.92 -2.04
CA GLY A 134 11.48 -10.22 -2.35
C GLY A 134 12.47 -9.30 -1.62
N SER A 135 12.13 -8.01 -1.45
CA SER A 135 12.96 -7.10 -0.67
C SER A 135 13.00 -7.43 0.81
N LEU A 136 11.89 -7.91 1.37
CA LEU A 136 11.84 -8.36 2.76
C LEU A 136 12.80 -9.54 2.97
N TRP A 137 12.75 -10.53 2.08
CA TRP A 137 13.69 -11.66 2.10
C TRP A 137 15.14 -11.18 2.01
N LEU A 138 15.43 -10.21 1.12
CA LEU A 138 16.76 -9.66 0.98
C LEU A 138 17.23 -8.94 2.24
N VAL A 139 16.36 -8.16 2.89
CA VAL A 139 16.68 -7.43 4.14
C VAL A 139 17.05 -8.40 5.26
N HIS A 140 16.39 -9.55 5.34
CA HIS A 140 16.68 -10.57 6.37
C HIS A 140 17.82 -11.51 6.01
N ALA A 141 17.99 -11.83 4.73
CA ALA A 141 19.09 -12.69 4.27
C ALA A 141 20.44 -11.97 4.22
N THR A 142 20.45 -10.64 4.38
CA THR A 142 21.66 -9.82 4.34
C THR A 142 21.82 -9.03 5.63
N GLY A 143 23.02 -8.48 5.88
CA GLY A 143 23.25 -7.55 7.00
C GLY A 143 22.57 -6.18 6.84
N LEU A 144 21.62 -6.03 5.91
CA LEU A 144 20.97 -4.75 5.64
C LEU A 144 20.08 -4.29 6.79
N LEU A 145 19.48 -5.22 7.53
CA LEU A 145 18.73 -4.90 8.75
C LEU A 145 19.65 -4.35 9.85
N GLU A 146 20.82 -4.95 10.04
CA GLU A 146 21.83 -4.47 10.99
C GLU A 146 22.35 -3.09 10.59
N ALA A 147 22.61 -2.88 9.30
CA ALA A 147 23.00 -1.58 8.77
C ALA A 147 21.90 -0.51 9.00
N ALA A 148 20.62 -0.89 8.85
CA ALA A 148 19.50 0.00 9.10
C ALA A 148 19.32 0.31 10.61
N HIS A 149 19.72 -0.58 11.50
CA HIS A 149 19.78 -0.28 12.94
C HIS A 149 20.93 0.67 13.29
N ALA A 150 22.01 0.70 12.49
CA ALA A 150 23.10 1.66 12.70
C ALA A 150 22.80 3.05 12.12
N ASP A 151 21.97 3.15 11.08
CA ASP A 151 21.67 4.41 10.38
C ASP A 151 20.15 4.72 10.32
N PRO A 152 19.69 5.75 11.07
CA PRO A 152 18.29 6.19 11.03
C PRO A 152 17.77 6.59 9.64
N LEU A 153 18.64 7.10 8.77
CA LEU A 153 18.26 7.43 7.39
C LEU A 153 17.96 6.16 6.61
N LEU A 154 18.82 5.15 6.71
CA LEU A 154 18.63 3.87 6.04
C LEU A 154 17.37 3.15 6.54
N HIS A 155 17.11 3.18 7.85
CA HIS A 155 15.85 2.66 8.42
C HIS A 155 14.62 3.34 7.82
N ALA A 156 14.64 4.67 7.73
CA ALA A 156 13.54 5.42 7.15
C ALA A 156 13.36 5.16 5.63
N LEU A 157 14.47 5.01 4.89
CA LEU A 157 14.46 4.65 3.47
C LEU A 157 13.90 3.25 3.24
N LEU A 158 14.23 2.27 4.08
CA LEU A 158 13.62 0.94 4.04
C LEU A 158 12.11 1.01 4.31
N GLY A 159 11.68 1.81 5.28
CA GLY A 159 10.26 2.05 5.53
C GLY A 159 9.52 2.65 4.33
N VAL A 160 10.12 3.66 3.68
CA VAL A 160 9.57 4.26 2.44
C VAL A 160 9.53 3.24 1.32
N HIS A 161 10.57 2.40 1.17
CA HIS A 161 10.60 1.32 0.19
C HIS A 161 9.50 0.29 0.44
N PHE A 162 9.29 -0.14 1.68
CA PHE A 162 8.19 -1.06 2.04
C PHE A 162 6.82 -0.44 1.75
N LEU A 163 6.62 0.84 2.07
CA LEU A 163 5.38 1.54 1.73
C LEU A 163 5.15 1.63 0.22
N ALA A 164 6.19 2.00 -0.54
CA ALA A 164 6.11 2.15 -1.98
C ALA A 164 5.84 0.80 -2.68
N SER A 165 6.63 -0.22 -2.34
CA SER A 165 6.48 -1.57 -2.89
C SER A 165 5.15 -2.21 -2.50
N GLY A 166 4.70 -2.03 -1.25
CA GLY A 166 3.39 -2.45 -0.79
C GLY A 166 2.25 -1.76 -1.55
N CYS A 167 2.35 -0.44 -1.79
CA CYS A 167 1.38 0.29 -2.61
C CYS A 167 1.34 -0.25 -4.04
N LEU A 168 2.48 -0.58 -4.64
CA LEU A 168 2.55 -1.20 -5.96
C LEU A 168 1.88 -2.57 -5.98
N LEU A 169 2.18 -3.42 -4.98
CA LEU A 169 1.59 -4.75 -4.85
C LEU A 169 0.07 -4.67 -4.67
N ALA A 170 -0.40 -3.86 -3.72
CA ALA A 170 -1.83 -3.64 -3.50
C ALA A 170 -2.51 -3.05 -4.74
N ALA A 171 -1.89 -2.11 -5.47
CA ALA A 171 -2.44 -1.56 -6.71
C ALA A 171 -2.55 -2.62 -7.82
N ALA A 172 -1.51 -3.43 -8.01
CA ALA A 172 -1.48 -4.51 -8.99
C ALA A 172 -2.49 -5.63 -8.64
N LEU A 173 -2.67 -5.92 -7.36
CA LEU A 173 -3.51 -7.01 -6.88
C LEU A 173 -4.96 -6.65 -6.64
N VAL A 174 -5.30 -5.50 -6.06
CA VAL A 174 -6.68 -5.14 -5.66
C VAL A 174 -7.08 -3.72 -6.04
N GLY A 175 -6.26 -3.00 -6.82
CA GLY A 175 -6.50 -1.61 -7.21
C GLY A 175 -7.97 -1.37 -7.58
N VAL A 176 -8.59 -0.34 -7.01
CA VAL A 176 -9.98 0.05 -7.33
C VAL A 176 -10.00 1.10 -8.45
N ASP A 177 -8.88 1.81 -8.61
CA ASP A 177 -8.71 2.84 -9.62
C ASP A 177 -8.65 2.28 -11.05
N PRO A 178 -8.94 3.13 -12.07
CA PRO A 178 -8.76 2.78 -13.47
C PRO A 178 -7.32 2.34 -13.74
N ALA A 179 -7.16 1.08 -14.14
CA ALA A 179 -5.86 0.46 -14.40
C ALA A 179 -5.78 0.01 -15.87
N PRO A 180 -5.10 0.78 -16.75
CA PRO A 180 -5.00 0.47 -18.18
C PRO A 180 -4.32 -0.87 -18.47
N HIS A 181 -3.44 -1.31 -17.56
CA HIS A 181 -2.57 -2.47 -17.72
C HIS A 181 -2.92 -3.58 -16.72
N ARG A 182 -4.20 -3.70 -16.35
CA ARG A 182 -4.63 -4.67 -15.33
C ARG A 182 -4.39 -6.11 -15.79
N ALA A 183 -3.65 -6.86 -14.98
CA ALA A 183 -3.40 -8.29 -15.18
C ALA A 183 -4.67 -9.15 -15.01
N SER A 184 -4.65 -10.36 -15.56
CA SER A 184 -5.74 -11.33 -15.42
C SER A 184 -5.97 -11.70 -13.94
N PHE A 185 -7.20 -12.07 -13.61
CA PHE A 185 -7.56 -12.52 -12.27
C PHE A 185 -6.68 -13.69 -11.81
N GLY A 186 -6.48 -14.70 -12.68
CA GLY A 186 -5.66 -15.87 -12.36
C GLY A 186 -4.22 -15.52 -11.98
N LEU A 187 -3.57 -14.59 -12.70
CA LEU A 187 -2.24 -14.14 -12.36
C LEU A 187 -2.20 -13.38 -11.01
N ARG A 188 -3.16 -12.48 -10.78
CA ARG A 188 -3.25 -11.72 -9.51
C ARG A 188 -3.48 -12.67 -8.33
N PHE A 189 -4.36 -13.64 -8.50
CA PHE A 189 -4.65 -14.64 -7.47
C PHE A 189 -3.43 -15.53 -7.21
N GLY A 190 -2.76 -16.04 -8.25
CA GLY A 190 -1.53 -16.82 -8.09
C GLY A 190 -0.42 -16.04 -7.39
N VAL A 191 -0.25 -14.75 -7.72
CA VAL A 191 0.75 -13.90 -7.07
C VAL A 191 0.44 -13.65 -5.59
N VAL A 192 -0.82 -13.41 -5.22
CA VAL A 192 -1.15 -13.22 -3.80
C VAL A 192 -0.94 -14.50 -2.99
N LEU A 193 -1.25 -15.67 -3.55
CA LEU A 193 -0.96 -16.95 -2.90
C LEU A 193 0.54 -17.21 -2.76
N GLY A 194 1.32 -16.86 -3.78
CA GLY A 194 2.79 -16.91 -3.72
C GLY A 194 3.37 -15.96 -2.67
N SER A 195 2.79 -14.76 -2.52
CA SER A 195 3.16 -13.80 -1.48
C SER A 195 2.90 -14.36 -0.08
N ILE A 196 1.73 -14.97 0.14
CA ILE A 196 1.37 -15.66 1.39
C ILE A 196 2.38 -16.75 1.73
N ALA A 197 2.65 -17.64 0.78
CA ALA A 197 3.61 -18.72 1.00
C ALA A 197 5.02 -18.18 1.33
N ALA A 198 5.44 -17.09 0.68
CA ALA A 198 6.74 -16.49 0.92
C ALA A 198 6.84 -15.78 2.28
N HIS A 199 5.79 -15.09 2.75
CA HIS A 199 5.77 -14.53 4.11
C HIS A 199 5.71 -15.62 5.18
N ALA A 200 4.87 -16.64 4.98
CA ALA A 200 4.76 -17.78 5.90
C ALA A 200 6.08 -18.55 6.02
N LEU A 201 6.78 -18.76 4.90
CA LEU A 201 8.08 -19.41 4.91
C LEU A 201 9.12 -18.56 5.65
N LEU A 202 9.17 -17.25 5.39
CA LEU A 202 10.10 -16.36 6.10
C LEU A 202 9.80 -16.29 7.61
N GLY A 203 8.52 -16.22 7.99
CA GLY A 203 8.12 -16.27 9.40
C GLY A 203 8.54 -17.58 10.05
N THR A 204 8.43 -18.70 9.34
CA THR A 204 8.85 -20.01 9.83
C THR A 204 10.38 -20.12 9.98
N THR A 205 11.15 -19.61 9.01
CA THR A 205 12.62 -19.62 9.10
C THR A 205 13.11 -18.75 10.26
N LEU A 206 12.58 -17.53 10.39
CA LEU A 206 12.91 -16.64 11.50
C LEU A 206 12.51 -17.25 12.85
N TYR A 207 11.39 -17.96 12.92
CA TYR A 207 10.97 -18.65 14.14
C TYR A 207 11.92 -19.80 14.51
N ALA A 208 12.41 -20.54 13.51
CA ALA A 208 13.36 -21.64 13.72
C ALA A 208 14.73 -21.12 14.17
N GLU A 209 15.16 -19.96 13.67
CA GLU A 209 16.46 -19.34 13.97
C GLU A 209 16.44 -18.48 15.25
N ALA A 210 15.26 -18.18 15.80
CA ALA A 210 15.11 -17.28 16.94
C ALA A 210 15.85 -17.79 18.21
N ALA A 211 16.80 -16.99 18.68
CA ALA A 211 17.61 -17.22 19.87
C ALA A 211 16.90 -16.75 21.16
N SER A 212 15.91 -15.86 21.04
CA SER A 212 15.14 -15.34 22.18
C SER A 212 13.62 -15.44 21.99
N ASP A 213 12.87 -15.40 23.09
CA ASP A 213 11.40 -15.36 23.05
C ASP A 213 10.87 -14.12 22.32
N VAL A 214 11.61 -13.00 22.39
CA VAL A 214 11.27 -11.75 21.70
C VAL A 214 11.37 -11.93 20.18
N GLU A 215 12.42 -12.59 19.70
CA GLU A 215 12.59 -12.93 18.28
C GLU A 215 11.53 -13.93 17.81
N ARG A 216 11.18 -14.93 18.64
CA ARG A 216 10.07 -15.86 18.34
C ARG A 216 8.75 -15.12 18.19
N GLN A 217 8.46 -14.17 19.08
CA GLN A 217 7.27 -13.33 18.99
C GLN A 217 7.28 -12.46 17.73
N ALA A 218 8.44 -11.91 17.35
CA ALA A 218 8.58 -11.13 16.11
C ALA A 218 8.29 -12.01 14.88
N ALA A 219 8.84 -13.22 14.82
CA ALA A 219 8.57 -14.17 13.75
C ALA A 219 7.09 -14.58 13.68
N GLN A 220 6.44 -14.78 14.83
CA GLN A 220 5.00 -15.05 14.90
C GLN A 220 4.16 -13.86 14.41
N LEU A 221 4.55 -12.62 14.75
CA LEU A 221 3.89 -11.42 14.24
C LEU A 221 3.96 -11.39 12.72
N LEU A 222 5.13 -11.66 12.14
CA LEU A 222 5.28 -11.72 10.69
C LEU A 222 4.38 -12.80 10.07
N TYR A 223 4.40 -14.01 10.63
CA TYR A 223 3.63 -15.15 10.13
C TYR A 223 2.11 -14.88 10.18
N TYR A 224 1.56 -14.65 11.38
CA TYR A 224 0.11 -14.48 11.55
C TYR A 224 -0.39 -13.13 11.04
N GLY A 225 0.41 -12.07 11.20
CA GLY A 225 0.05 -10.72 10.76
C GLY A 225 0.10 -10.60 9.23
N GLY A 226 1.09 -11.22 8.58
CA GLY A 226 1.18 -11.33 7.13
C GLY A 226 -0.05 -12.05 6.57
N ASP A 227 -0.33 -13.26 7.05
CA ASP A 227 -1.47 -14.07 6.63
C ASP A 227 -2.79 -13.31 6.76
N LEU A 228 -3.02 -12.62 7.88
CA LEU A 228 -4.26 -11.87 8.10
C LEU A 228 -4.45 -10.75 7.06
N LEU A 229 -3.40 -9.97 6.78
CA LEU A 229 -3.45 -8.85 5.86
C LEU A 229 -3.54 -9.33 4.39
N GLU A 230 -2.86 -10.42 4.06
CA GLU A 230 -2.94 -11.02 2.73
C GLU A 230 -4.28 -11.74 2.50
N LEU A 231 -4.87 -12.36 3.52
CA LEU A 231 -6.25 -12.85 3.46
C LEU A 231 -7.23 -11.70 3.25
N ALA A 232 -7.00 -10.53 3.82
CA ALA A 232 -7.79 -9.34 3.51
C ALA A 232 -7.64 -8.93 2.03
N LEU A 233 -6.43 -8.97 1.47
CA LEU A 233 -6.19 -8.75 0.04
C LEU A 233 -6.92 -9.79 -0.83
N VAL A 234 -6.81 -11.07 -0.51
CA VAL A 234 -7.52 -12.18 -1.18
C VAL A 234 -9.03 -11.92 -1.14
N THR A 235 -9.56 -11.58 0.03
CA THR A 235 -11.00 -11.32 0.22
C THR A 235 -11.47 -10.18 -0.67
N VAL A 236 -10.72 -9.07 -0.73
CA VAL A 236 -11.04 -7.94 -1.61
C VAL A 236 -10.96 -8.36 -3.08
N LEU A 237 -9.93 -9.11 -3.47
CA LEU A 237 -9.75 -9.62 -4.83
C LEU A 237 -10.91 -10.53 -5.26
N LEU A 238 -11.32 -11.46 -4.40
CA LEU A 238 -12.45 -12.36 -4.65
C LEU A 238 -13.77 -11.61 -4.69
N ALA A 239 -14.01 -10.68 -3.77
CA ALA A 239 -15.22 -9.85 -3.78
C ALA A 239 -15.34 -9.02 -5.07
N GLN A 240 -14.22 -8.49 -5.58
CA GLN A 240 -14.19 -7.78 -6.88
C GLN A 240 -14.53 -8.72 -8.04
N GLN A 241 -13.97 -9.93 -8.05
CA GLN A 241 -14.22 -10.91 -9.10
C GLN A 241 -15.68 -11.35 -9.09
N TYR A 242 -16.21 -11.70 -7.92
CA TYR A 242 -17.62 -12.07 -7.74
C TYR A 242 -18.55 -10.96 -8.22
N ALA A 243 -18.29 -9.70 -7.84
CA ALA A 243 -19.09 -8.55 -8.28
C ALA A 243 -19.02 -8.31 -9.81
N ALA A 244 -17.93 -8.71 -10.46
CA ALA A 244 -17.76 -8.59 -11.91
C ALA A 244 -18.46 -9.73 -12.69
N THR A 245 -18.58 -10.91 -12.09
CA THR A 245 -19.18 -12.11 -12.72
C THR A 245 -20.61 -12.41 -12.25
N ALA A 246 -21.12 -11.71 -11.23
CA ALA A 246 -22.46 -11.93 -10.69
C ALA A 246 -23.56 -11.82 -11.78
N PRO A 247 -24.36 -12.88 -12.02
CA PRO A 247 -25.49 -12.83 -12.93
C PRO A 247 -26.57 -11.92 -12.34
N GLY A 248 -26.86 -10.77 -12.96
CA GLY A 248 -27.94 -9.87 -12.50
C GLY A 248 -27.82 -8.39 -12.85
N ARG A 249 -26.67 -7.92 -13.37
CA ARG A 249 -26.58 -6.60 -14.02
C ARG A 249 -26.69 -6.75 -15.54
N THR A 250 -27.84 -7.26 -16.00
CA THR A 250 -28.27 -7.05 -17.38
C THR A 250 -28.24 -5.55 -17.66
N ARG A 251 -27.29 -5.13 -18.49
CA ARG A 251 -27.41 -3.90 -19.29
C ARG A 251 -28.79 -3.95 -19.91
N ASN A 252 -29.70 -3.08 -19.49
CA ASN A 252 -30.99 -2.92 -20.14
C ASN A 252 -30.74 -2.52 -21.61
N PRO A 253 -30.99 -3.38 -22.62
CA PRO A 253 -30.76 -3.04 -24.02
C PRO A 253 -31.87 -2.16 -24.59
N LEU A 254 -32.91 -1.82 -23.80
CA LEU A 254 -34.15 -1.21 -24.30
C LEU A 254 -34.24 0.31 -24.16
N ARG A 255 -33.11 1.03 -24.25
CA ARG A 255 -33.14 2.46 -24.60
C ARG A 255 -32.87 2.70 -26.09
N ARG A 256 -33.43 1.84 -26.95
CA ARG A 256 -33.73 2.24 -28.34
C ARG A 256 -34.94 3.16 -28.27
N ARG A 257 -34.71 4.47 -28.42
CA ARG A 257 -35.78 5.42 -28.70
C ARG A 257 -36.51 4.95 -29.98
N PRO A 258 -37.86 4.98 -30.02
CA PRO A 258 -38.55 4.83 -31.29
C PRO A 258 -38.15 5.99 -32.20
N ALA A 259 -37.78 5.68 -33.44
CA ALA A 259 -37.75 6.66 -34.51
C ALA A 259 -39.21 7.12 -34.72
N HIS A 260 -39.47 8.41 -34.50
CA HIS A 260 -40.71 9.00 -34.97
C HIS A 260 -40.57 9.30 -36.48
N PRO A 261 -41.58 8.92 -37.29
CA PRO A 261 -41.65 9.26 -38.70
C PRO A 261 -41.89 10.76 -38.93
#